data_AF-A0A336NB37-F1
#
_entry.id   AF-A0A336NB37-F1
#
_cell.length_a   1.000
_cell.length_b   1.000
_cell.length_c   1.000
_cell.angle_alpha   90.00
_cell.angle_beta   90.00
_cell.angle_gamma   90.00
#
_symmetry.space_group_name_H-M   'P 1'
#
loop_
_entity.id
_entity.type
_entity.pdbx_description
1 polymer ?
#
loop_
_entity_poly.entity_id
_entity_poly.type
_entity_poly.pdbx_seq_one_letter_code
_entity_poly.pdbx_strand_id
1 'polypeptide(L)'
;MDLRALLDKGIEIQPGETQLIPTGLSIYIADPNLAAVILPRSGLGHKHGIVLGNLVGLIDSDYQGPLMVSVWNRGTEPFKIEVGDRIAQLVFVPVVQAEFNIVSEFNATDRGEGGFGHSGKH
;
A
#
# COMPACT_ATOMS: atom_id res chain seq x y z
N MET A 1 -4.04 -11.60 2.14
CA MET A 1 -3.19 -12.34 3.11
C MET A 1 -2.61 -11.35 4.11
N ASP A 2 -2.66 -11.61 5.42
CA ASP A 2 -2.02 -10.72 6.41
C ASP A 2 -0.48 -10.91 6.38
N LEU A 3 0.27 -9.82 6.35
CA LEU A 3 1.73 -9.78 6.46
C LEU A 3 2.15 -9.51 7.90
N ARG A 4 3.19 -10.23 8.36
CA ARG A 4 3.65 -10.18 9.75
C ARG A 4 4.98 -9.45 9.90
N ALA A 5 5.20 -8.83 11.05
CA ALA A 5 6.45 -8.19 11.41
C ALA A 5 7.53 -9.24 11.72
N LEU A 6 8.58 -9.32 10.91
CA LEU A 6 9.80 -10.06 11.25
C LEU A 6 10.73 -9.14 12.04
N LEU A 7 10.81 -9.34 13.35
CA LEU A 7 11.61 -8.51 14.26
C LEU A 7 12.28 -9.42 15.30
N ASP A 8 13.44 -9.03 15.81
CA ASP A 8 14.10 -9.74 16.92
C ASP A 8 13.43 -9.44 18.27
N LYS A 9 12.90 -8.21 18.41
CA LYS A 9 12.17 -7.74 19.60
C LYS A 9 11.12 -6.71 19.18
N GLY A 10 10.11 -6.51 20.03
CA GLY A 10 9.10 -5.48 19.80
C GLY A 10 9.72 -4.08 19.69
N ILE A 11 9.14 -3.25 18.83
CA ILE A 11 9.57 -1.87 18.59
C ILE A 11 8.40 -0.92 18.87
N GLU A 12 8.70 0.26 19.39
CA GLU A 12 7.72 1.32 19.58
C GLU A 12 7.86 2.34 18.46
N ILE A 13 6.74 2.68 17.82
CA ILE A 13 6.68 3.68 16.74
C ILE A 13 6.05 4.95 17.31
N GLN A 14 6.84 6.01 17.41
CA GLN A 14 6.37 7.29 17.93
C GLN A 14 5.40 7.98 16.94
N PRO A 15 4.52 8.88 17.41
CA PRO A 15 3.69 9.69 16.52
C PRO A 15 4.51 10.41 15.45
N GLY A 16 4.11 10.28 14.19
CA GLY A 16 4.83 10.84 13.03
C GLY A 16 6.02 10.02 12.54
N GLU A 17 6.44 9.00 13.27
CA GLU A 17 7.58 8.16 12.91
C GLU A 17 7.23 7.15 11.81
N THR A 18 8.21 6.84 10.96
CA THR A 18 8.15 5.77 9.97
C THR A 18 9.27 4.77 10.20
N GLN A 19 8.94 3.47 10.18
CA GLN A 19 9.90 2.38 10.27
C GLN A 19 9.69 1.38 9.14
N LEU A 20 10.79 0.91 8.55
CA LEU A 20 10.75 -0.10 7.50
C LEU A 20 10.90 -1.50 8.13
N ILE A 21 9.82 -2.28 8.11
CA ILE A 21 9.75 -3.59 8.79
C ILE A 21 9.76 -4.72 7.76
N PRO A 22 10.70 -5.69 7.84
CA PRO A 22 10.69 -6.83 6.95
C PRO A 22 9.55 -7.79 7.27
N THR A 23 9.06 -8.49 6.26
CA THR A 23 8.04 -9.54 6.44
C THR A 23 8.62 -10.95 6.60
N GLY A 24 9.90 -11.12 6.27
CA GLY A 24 10.55 -12.43 6.16
C GLY A 24 10.20 -13.21 4.89
N LEU A 25 9.47 -12.58 3.95
CA LEU A 25 9.05 -13.20 2.70
C LEU A 25 9.67 -12.48 1.51
N SER A 26 10.05 -13.25 0.50
CA SER A 26 10.19 -12.79 -0.88
C SER A 26 9.18 -13.57 -1.73
N ILE A 27 8.64 -12.92 -2.76
CA ILE A 27 7.77 -13.57 -3.75
C ILE A 27 8.30 -13.25 -5.14
N TYR A 28 8.07 -14.14 -6.09
CA TYR A 28 8.24 -13.89 -7.52
C TYR A 28 6.92 -14.22 -8.20
N ILE A 29 6.20 -13.19 -8.64
CA ILE A 29 4.85 -13.35 -9.22
C ILE A 29 4.94 -13.94 -10.62
N ALA A 30 5.97 -13.56 -11.38
CA ALA A 30 6.31 -14.02 -12.73
C ALA A 30 5.30 -13.70 -13.85
N ASP A 31 4.00 -13.71 -13.57
CA ASP A 31 2.95 -13.35 -14.55
C ASP A 31 2.87 -11.82 -14.70
N PRO A 32 3.22 -11.24 -15.88
CA PRO A 32 3.17 -9.80 -16.11
C PRO A 32 1.76 -9.21 -16.12
N ASN A 33 0.72 -10.05 -16.14
CA ASN A 33 -0.68 -9.62 -16.05
C ASN A 33 -1.19 -9.54 -14.60
N LEU A 34 -0.33 -9.82 -13.62
CA LEU A 34 -0.62 -9.72 -12.20
C LEU A 34 0.34 -8.76 -11.51
N ALA A 35 -0.18 -8.07 -10.49
CA ALA A 35 0.61 -7.37 -9.49
C ALA A 35 0.09 -7.73 -8.09
N ALA A 36 0.84 -7.35 -7.07
CA ALA A 36 0.32 -7.36 -5.71
C ALA A 36 0.33 -5.96 -5.09
N VAL A 37 -0.63 -5.69 -4.21
CA VAL A 37 -0.70 -4.45 -3.43
C VAL A 37 -0.63 -4.76 -1.94
N ILE A 38 0.19 -3.99 -1.24
CA ILE A 38 0.28 -3.97 0.22
C ILE A 38 -0.58 -2.81 0.71
N LEU A 39 -1.52 -3.11 1.61
CA LEU A 39 -2.49 -2.16 2.16
C LEU A 39 -2.43 -2.13 3.70
N PRO A 40 -2.80 -0.99 4.33
CA PRO A 40 -3.05 -0.95 5.76
C PRO A 40 -4.17 -1.93 6.17
N ARG A 41 -4.10 -2.45 7.39
CA ARG A 41 -5.23 -3.17 8.01
C ARG A 41 -6.20 -2.15 8.59
N SER A 42 -7.49 -2.26 8.27
CA SER A 42 -8.50 -1.25 8.65
C SER A 42 -8.55 -0.98 10.15
N GLY A 43 -8.47 -2.02 10.99
CA GLY A 43 -8.49 -1.88 12.45
C GLY A 43 -7.28 -1.11 12.99
N LEU A 44 -6.07 -1.44 12.52
CA LEU A 44 -4.83 -0.74 12.90
C LEU A 44 -4.86 0.71 12.41
N GLY A 45 -5.24 0.92 11.14
CA GLY A 45 -5.30 2.23 10.53
C GLY A 45 -6.32 3.15 11.17
N HIS A 46 -7.53 2.66 11.47
CA HIS A 46 -8.61 3.48 12.04
C HIS A 46 -8.44 3.73 13.54
N LYS A 47 -8.14 2.69 14.34
CA LYS A 47 -8.12 2.78 15.81
C LYS A 47 -6.80 3.30 16.38
N HIS A 48 -5.68 2.99 15.72
CA HIS A 48 -4.35 3.27 16.25
C HIS A 48 -3.52 4.21 15.37
N GLY A 49 -4.02 4.57 14.19
CA GLY A 49 -3.26 5.41 13.24
C GLY A 49 -2.07 4.69 12.61
N ILE A 50 -2.05 3.35 12.61
CA ILE A 50 -0.95 2.58 12.03
C ILE A 50 -1.29 2.23 10.58
N VAL A 51 -0.55 2.86 9.67
CA VAL A 51 -0.76 2.79 8.22
C VAL A 51 0.57 2.56 7.50
N LEU A 52 0.53 2.58 6.16
CA LEU A 52 1.74 2.54 5.35
C LEU A 52 2.23 3.97 5.09
N GLY A 53 3.53 4.22 5.24
CA GLY A 53 4.17 5.50 4.93
C GLY A 53 4.10 5.86 3.44
N ASN A 54 4.11 4.85 2.56
CA ASN A 54 3.87 4.99 1.12
C ASN A 54 2.39 4.82 0.73
N LEU A 55 1.48 4.75 1.71
CA LEU A 55 0.02 4.55 1.58
C LEU A 55 -0.40 3.20 0.98
N VAL A 56 0.09 2.88 -0.22
CA VAL A 56 -0.12 1.61 -0.93
C VAL A 56 1.23 1.18 -1.51
N GLY A 57 1.67 -0.04 -1.17
CA GLY A 57 2.84 -0.64 -1.81
C GLY A 57 2.43 -1.41 -3.05
N LEU A 58 2.94 -1.05 -4.22
CA LEU A 58 2.81 -1.86 -5.44
C LEU A 58 4.01 -2.82 -5.54
N ILE A 59 3.73 -4.09 -5.83
CA ILE A 59 4.74 -5.13 -6.04
C ILE A 59 4.64 -5.62 -7.48
N ASP A 60 5.71 -5.40 -8.22
CA ASP A 60 5.82 -5.77 -9.64
C ASP A 60 5.98 -7.27 -9.84
N SER A 61 5.66 -7.73 -11.06
CA SER A 61 5.66 -9.16 -11.37
C SER A 61 7.06 -9.78 -11.40
N ASP A 62 8.07 -8.97 -11.71
CA ASP A 62 9.48 -9.34 -11.83
C ASP A 62 10.30 -9.05 -10.57
N TYR A 63 9.69 -8.45 -9.54
CA TYR A 63 10.34 -8.23 -8.25
C TYR A 63 10.55 -9.56 -7.52
N GLN A 64 11.75 -9.77 -6.97
CA GLN A 64 12.14 -10.98 -6.21
C GLN A 64 12.77 -10.66 -4.85
N GLY A 65 12.86 -9.37 -4.52
CA GLY A 65 13.44 -8.92 -3.26
C GLY A 65 12.54 -9.21 -2.05
N PRO A 66 13.06 -8.96 -0.83
CA PRO A 66 12.27 -9.09 0.37
C PRO A 66 11.11 -8.09 0.40
N LEU A 67 9.91 -8.56 0.71
CA LEU A 67 8.77 -7.69 0.93
C LEU A 67 8.96 -6.93 2.25
N MET A 68 8.97 -5.61 2.14
CA MET A 68 9.10 -4.67 3.26
C MET A 68 7.81 -3.90 3.46
N VAL A 69 7.50 -3.56 4.72
CA VAL A 69 6.34 -2.75 5.09
C VAL A 69 6.85 -1.45 5.70
N SER A 70 6.65 -0.33 4.99
CA SER A 70 6.92 1.00 5.54
C SER A 70 5.81 1.37 6.52
N VAL A 71 5.94 1.05 7.80
CA VAL A 71 4.93 1.38 8.80
C VAL A 71 5.06 2.83 9.22
N TRP A 72 3.96 3.58 9.17
CA TRP A 72 3.86 4.96 9.64
C TRP A 72 2.80 5.07 10.74
N ASN A 73 3.17 5.71 11.84
CA ASN A 73 2.22 6.13 12.87
C ASN A 73 1.70 7.54 12.57
N ARG A 74 0.51 7.62 11.95
CA ARG A 74 -0.23 8.87 11.73
C ARG A 74 -1.15 9.26 12.90
N GLY A 75 -1.09 8.51 14.00
CA GLY A 75 -1.83 8.78 15.23
C GLY A 75 -1.13 9.80 16.12
N THR A 76 -1.63 9.95 17.34
CA THR A 76 -1.07 10.85 18.36
C THR A 76 -0.44 10.13 19.53
N GLU A 77 -0.59 8.80 19.63
CA GLU A 77 -0.05 7.98 20.70
C GLU A 77 1.05 7.05 20.17
N PRO A 78 2.09 6.74 20.97
CA PRO A 78 3.04 5.69 20.63
C PRO A 78 2.34 4.34 20.43
N PHE A 79 2.83 3.54 19.48
CA PHE A 79 2.29 2.21 19.20
C PHE A 79 3.40 1.17 19.20
N LYS A 80 3.22 0.12 20.00
CA LYS A 80 4.16 -1.00 20.06
C LYS A 80 3.76 -2.08 19.05
N ILE A 81 4.70 -2.44 18.18
CA ILE A 81 4.59 -3.59 17.27
C ILE A 81 5.39 -4.73 17.90
N GLU A 82 4.73 -5.85 18.18
CA GLU A 82 5.39 -7.04 18.70
C GLU A 82 5.89 -7.95 17.57
N VAL A 83 6.81 -8.86 17.93
CA VAL A 83 7.32 -9.86 17.00
C VAL A 83 6.17 -10.73 16.48
N GLY A 84 6.04 -10.83 15.15
CA GLY A 84 5.02 -11.65 14.49
C GLY A 84 3.63 -11.00 14.39
N ASP A 85 3.46 -9.77 14.84
CA ASP A 85 2.19 -9.03 14.69
C ASP A 85 1.81 -8.87 13.22
N ARG A 86 0.51 -8.92 12.96
CA ARG A 86 -0.05 -8.70 11.62
C ARG A 86 -0.16 -7.20 11.35
N ILE A 87 0.75 -6.65 10.56
CA ILE A 87 0.94 -5.19 10.39
C ILE A 87 0.36 -4.64 9.08
N ALA A 88 0.23 -5.47 8.05
CA ALA A 88 -0.29 -5.07 6.75
C ALA A 88 -1.02 -6.25 6.09
N GLN A 89 -1.60 -6.04 4.91
CA GLN A 89 -2.20 -7.10 4.11
C GLN A 89 -1.78 -7.00 2.65
N LEU A 90 -1.55 -8.16 2.02
CA LEU A 90 -1.21 -8.32 0.61
C LEU A 90 -2.43 -8.82 -0.18
N VAL A 91 -2.70 -8.22 -1.34
CA VAL A 91 -3.77 -8.60 -2.28
C VAL A 91 -3.18 -8.69 -3.68
N PHE A 92 -3.50 -9.75 -4.42
CA PHE A 92 -3.13 -9.87 -5.84
C PHE A 92 -4.26 -9.33 -6.72
N VAL A 93 -3.89 -8.58 -7.75
CA VAL A 93 -4.83 -7.94 -8.68
C VAL A 93 -4.37 -8.10 -10.13
N PRO A 94 -5.29 -8.26 -11.08
CA PRO A 94 -4.96 -8.17 -12.50
C PRO A 94 -4.54 -6.74 -12.86
N VAL A 95 -3.58 -6.64 -13.78
CA VAL A 95 -3.11 -5.36 -14.34
C VAL A 95 -3.17 -5.37 -15.86
N VAL A 96 -3.27 -4.18 -16.45
CA VAL A 96 -3.23 -3.98 -17.91
C VAL A 96 -2.01 -3.11 -18.22
N GLN A 97 -1.15 -3.58 -19.11
CA GLN A 97 -0.07 -2.78 -19.69
C GLN A 97 -0.62 -2.00 -20.88
N ALA A 98 -0.77 -0.68 -20.73
CA ALA A 98 -1.33 0.17 -21.76
C ALA A 98 -0.27 0.61 -22.77
N GLU A 99 -0.65 0.66 -24.05
CA GLU A 99 0.11 1.34 -25.10
C GLU A 99 -0.51 2.72 -25.37
N PHE A 100 0.31 3.76 -25.35
CA PHE A 100 -0.16 5.12 -25.60
C PHE A 100 -0.33 5.39 -27.09
N ASN A 101 -1.49 5.95 -27.47
CA ASN A 101 -1.77 6.47 -28.81
C ASN A 101 -1.89 8.01 -28.75
N ILE A 102 -0.96 8.72 -29.40
CA ILE A 102 -0.94 10.20 -29.41
C ILE A 102 -1.98 10.70 -30.42
N VAL A 103 -2.90 11.56 -29.97
CA VAL A 103 -3.99 12.12 -30.78
C VAL A 103 -3.97 13.66 -30.74
N SER A 104 -4.51 14.31 -31.76
CA SER A 104 -4.66 15.77 -31.79
C SER A 104 -5.81 16.26 -30.92
N GLU A 105 -6.85 15.44 -30.73
CA GLU A 105 -8.02 15.75 -29.90
C GLU A 105 -8.67 14.48 -29.34
N PHE A 106 -9.35 14.60 -28.18
CA PHE A 106 -10.14 13.52 -27.59
C PHE A 106 -11.61 13.60 -28.04
N ASN A 107 -12.30 12.46 -28.04
CA ASN A 107 -13.76 12.45 -28.16
C ASN A 107 -14.38 13.10 -26.91
N ALA A 108 -15.32 14.03 -27.12
CA ALA A 108 -16.04 14.67 -26.02
C ALA A 108 -16.87 13.64 -25.23
N THR A 109 -16.94 13.83 -23.92
CA THR A 109 -17.79 13.05 -23.01
C THR A 109 -18.57 13.98 -22.10
N ASP A 110 -19.67 13.50 -21.50
CA ASP A 110 -20.49 14.28 -20.57
C ASP A 110 -19.70 14.82 -19.37
N ARG A 111 -18.62 14.14 -18.96
CA ARG A 111 -17.74 14.59 -17.88
C ARG A 111 -16.70 15.63 -18.35
N GLY A 112 -16.24 15.53 -19.60
CA GLY A 112 -15.18 16.37 -20.15
C GLY A 112 -13.95 16.45 -19.24
N GLU A 113 -13.50 17.66 -18.96
CA GLU A 113 -12.34 17.97 -18.11
C GLU A 113 -12.67 18.04 -16.60
N GLY A 114 -13.91 17.70 -16.19
CA GLY A 114 -14.37 17.81 -14.80
C GLY A 114 -13.65 16.87 -13.83
N GLY A 115 -12.95 17.43 -12.83
CA GLY A 115 -12.24 16.71 -11.75
C GLY A 115 -12.43 17.36 -10.37
N PHE A 116 -11.85 16.76 -9.32
CA PHE A 116 -11.76 17.36 -7.96
C PHE A 116 -13.08 17.83 -7.32
N GLY A 117 -14.12 16.98 -7.32
CA GLY A 117 -15.41 17.34 -6.71
C GLY A 117 -16.37 18.07 -7.64
N HIS A 118 -16.14 18.00 -8.96
CA HIS A 118 -16.97 18.60 -10.01
C HIS A 118 -18.47 18.21 -9.94
N SER A 119 -18.84 17.09 -9.31
CA SER A 119 -20.23 16.66 -9.14
C SER A 119 -20.92 17.21 -7.88
N GLY A 120 -20.26 18.08 -7.10
CA GLY A 120 -20.85 18.69 -5.89
C GLY A 120 -20.70 17.85 -4.61
N LYS A 121 -21.02 18.48 -3.46
CA LYS A 121 -20.93 17.93 -2.09
C LYS A 121 -22.30 17.65 -1.44
N HIS A 122 -23.38 17.71 -2.21
CA HIS A 122 -24.76 17.59 -1.69
C HIS A 122 -25.36 16.22 -1.96
#